data_AF-A0A1F8C3S1-F1
#
_entry.id   AF-A0A1F8C3S1-F1
#
_cell.length_a   1.000
_cell.length_b   1.000
_cell.length_c   1.000
_cell.angle_alpha   90.00
_cell.angle_beta   90.00
_cell.angle_gamma   90.00
#
_symmetry.space_group_name_H-M   'P 1'
#
loop_
_entity.id
_entity.type
_entity.pdbx_description
1 polymer ?
#
loop_
_entity_poly.entity_id
_entity_poly.type
_entity_poly.pdbx_seq_one_letter_code
_entity_poly.pdbx_strand_id
1 'polypeptide(L)'
;MNKYYDVDAKIAAADLDSLFKEIEQEKDRVQFFIKIAHYGEYIQENRFTSEALSILYDEARDDARKYLEEWKDFVKIWKKYAKDLLIKAKEAGIKDNPADPFSNEIASITNHLKDKDTSIWETDLSYYYLPYQTLIWKFKEKDKEILLKPKHLDPKEGFVMLYPYYVKAGDEWDKFKLSREAKVWWAHYQICRLAAGVLGLKEQESYFKRDNIIDDFYKYEFKEVAKGNVNRTPIVLHEAKYKVWISRLHNFLMPRLQNDGSFQPANREIDFSDTAQRRGMEKRWDVLKAIWTVYEAQSRPEAIMLSVDSVVIKDRTKEQIDGILDGLRRIGCFDSWNSKDRHYSVEGIVHPRLVSVYEETKDLYRKFAEAYELRKVSAKSDKLPNKREMAKEVTRLKKECDLGPKEHKLLKILSNFKRKRTTELTDDVPTDDYKHLKMELANKISKEGWVIENEKERIGLVWKYYYRLDKSHHS
;
A
#
# COMPACT_ATOMS: atom_id res chain seq x y z
N MET A 1 10.96 32.62 -4.23
CA MET A 1 10.90 32.31 -2.79
C MET A 1 9.90 33.26 -2.14
N ASN A 2 8.75 32.76 -1.70
CA ASN A 2 7.66 33.60 -1.19
C ASN A 2 7.86 33.91 0.30
N LYS A 3 8.13 35.18 0.63
CA LYS A 3 8.21 35.70 2.01
C LYS A 3 6.99 35.34 2.88
N TYR A 4 5.83 35.06 2.28
CA TYR A 4 4.61 34.69 2.98
C TYR A 4 4.63 33.25 3.56
N TYR A 5 5.30 32.29 2.89
CA TYR A 5 5.38 30.90 3.39
C TYR A 5 6.23 30.78 4.67
N ASP A 6 7.22 31.65 4.84
CA ASP A 6 8.11 31.69 6.00
C ASP A 6 7.42 32.26 7.26
N VAL A 7 6.42 33.15 7.08
CA VAL A 7 5.65 33.72 8.20
C VAL A 7 4.69 32.69 8.78
N ASP A 8 3.95 31.97 7.93
CA ASP A 8 2.94 31.01 8.38
C ASP A 8 3.55 29.75 9.03
N ALA A 9 4.73 29.31 8.59
CA ALA A 9 5.47 28.21 9.22
C ALA A 9 6.02 28.60 10.61
N LYS A 10 6.46 29.86 10.78
CA LYS A 10 6.91 30.40 12.08
C LYS A 10 5.75 30.58 13.06
N ILE A 11 4.57 30.96 12.58
CA ILE A 11 3.34 30.98 13.39
C ILE A 11 3.01 29.57 13.84
N ALA A 12 3.03 28.58 12.93
CA ALA A 12 2.79 27.18 13.28
C ALA A 12 3.80 26.64 14.31
N ALA A 13 5.06 27.03 14.21
CA ALA A 13 6.08 26.70 15.20
C ALA A 13 5.79 27.33 16.57
N ALA A 14 5.41 28.62 16.61
CA ALA A 14 5.09 29.32 17.85
C ALA A 14 3.87 28.72 18.55
N ASP A 15 2.81 28.40 17.80
CA ASP A 15 1.62 27.75 18.31
C ASP A 15 1.94 26.38 18.92
N LEU A 16 2.74 25.56 18.22
CA LEU A 16 3.14 24.24 18.72
C LEU A 16 4.02 24.31 19.97
N ASP A 17 4.93 25.28 20.04
CA ASP A 17 5.76 25.53 21.22
C ASP A 17 4.91 25.97 22.43
N SER A 18 3.87 26.78 22.19
CA SER A 18 2.90 27.15 23.23
C SER A 18 2.14 25.93 23.73
N LEU A 19 1.54 25.14 22.83
CA LEU A 19 0.79 23.93 23.18
C LEU A 19 1.68 22.93 23.94
N PHE A 20 2.93 22.76 23.52
CA PHE A 20 3.87 21.87 24.18
C PHE A 20 4.20 22.31 25.62
N LYS A 21 4.50 23.60 25.84
CA LYS A 21 4.75 24.15 27.18
C LYS A 21 3.53 24.02 28.10
N GLU A 22 2.32 24.21 27.55
CA GLU A 22 1.08 23.99 28.30
C GLU A 22 0.87 22.54 28.73
N ILE A 23 1.35 21.58 27.93
CA ILE A 23 1.34 20.15 28.27
C ILE A 23 2.39 19.83 29.35
N GLU A 24 3.62 20.36 29.22
CA GLU A 24 4.70 20.11 30.18
C GLU A 24 4.39 20.63 31.59
N GLN A 25 3.66 21.74 31.67
CA GLN A 25 3.27 22.36 32.93
C GLN A 25 1.98 21.76 33.53
N GLU A 26 1.28 20.90 32.80
CA GLU A 26 0.01 20.32 33.23
C GLU A 26 0.23 19.27 34.33
N LYS A 27 -0.52 19.44 35.43
CA LYS A 27 -0.47 18.56 36.60
C LYS A 27 -1.73 17.71 36.73
N ASP A 28 -2.84 18.14 36.15
CA ASP A 28 -4.06 17.35 36.09
C ASP A 28 -3.97 16.31 34.97
N ARG A 29 -4.16 15.04 35.34
CA ARG A 29 -4.01 13.92 34.41
C ARG A 29 -5.06 13.92 33.29
N VAL A 30 -6.28 14.45 33.54
CA VAL A 30 -7.31 14.56 32.49
C VAL A 30 -6.82 15.57 31.47
N GLN A 31 -6.50 16.78 31.97
CA GLN A 31 -6.10 17.91 31.14
C GLN A 31 -4.82 17.60 30.38
N PHE A 32 -3.90 16.81 30.96
CA PHE A 32 -2.70 16.34 30.26
C PHE A 32 -3.05 15.58 28.98
N PHE A 33 -3.95 14.60 29.04
CA PHE A 33 -4.35 13.83 27.85
C PHE A 33 -5.21 14.66 26.88
N ILE A 34 -6.08 15.53 27.37
CA ILE A 34 -6.88 16.44 26.53
C ILE A 34 -5.97 17.40 25.77
N LYS A 35 -4.97 18.00 26.43
CA LYS A 35 -4.01 18.90 25.78
C LYS A 35 -3.15 18.18 24.74
N ILE A 36 -2.71 16.95 25.00
CA ILE A 36 -2.03 16.14 23.98
C ILE A 36 -2.97 15.83 22.81
N ALA A 37 -4.25 15.55 23.07
CA ALA A 37 -5.23 15.32 22.02
C ALA A 37 -5.38 16.56 21.10
N HIS A 38 -5.45 17.77 21.68
CA HIS A 38 -5.46 19.02 20.90
C HIS A 38 -4.14 19.28 20.16
N TYR A 39 -3.00 18.92 20.73
CA TYR A 39 -1.73 18.94 20.00
C TYR A 39 -1.78 18.00 18.79
N GLY A 40 -2.33 16.81 18.96
CA GLY A 40 -2.52 15.82 17.89
C GLY A 40 -3.47 16.30 16.79
N GLU A 41 -4.58 16.94 17.15
CA GLU A 41 -5.50 17.60 16.22
C GLU A 41 -4.78 18.70 15.43
N TYR A 42 -4.06 19.59 16.13
CA TYR A 42 -3.34 20.70 15.49
C TYR A 42 -2.33 20.20 14.44
N ILE A 43 -1.52 19.19 14.76
CA ILE A 43 -0.52 18.68 13.80
C ILE A 43 -1.13 18.00 12.57
N GLN A 44 -2.36 17.46 12.70
CA GLN A 44 -3.10 16.84 11.60
C GLN A 44 -3.76 17.88 10.70
N GLU A 45 -4.30 18.94 11.29
CA GLU A 45 -5.06 19.98 10.57
C GLU A 45 -4.17 21.06 9.97
N ASN A 46 -3.04 21.37 10.61
CA ASN A 46 -2.09 22.34 10.10
C ASN A 46 -1.25 21.76 8.96
N ARG A 47 -1.25 22.45 7.82
CA ARG A 47 -0.57 21.99 6.60
C ARG A 47 0.94 21.87 6.78
N PHE A 48 1.58 22.82 7.46
CA PHE A 48 3.04 22.86 7.60
C PHE A 48 3.54 21.72 8.50
N THR A 49 2.82 21.44 9.57
CA THR A 49 3.10 20.31 10.46
C THR A 49 2.87 18.98 9.73
N SER A 50 1.77 18.85 9.00
CA SER A 50 1.45 17.65 8.22
C SER A 50 2.51 17.36 7.14
N GLU A 51 2.98 18.39 6.44
CA GLU A 51 4.07 18.27 5.46
C GLU A 51 5.39 17.87 6.13
N ALA A 52 5.75 18.47 7.27
CA ALA A 52 6.94 18.11 8.04
C ALA A 52 6.92 16.67 8.57
N LEU A 53 5.74 16.11 8.84
CA LEU A 53 5.54 14.74 9.31
C LEU A 53 5.52 13.72 8.18
N SER A 54 5.45 14.15 6.91
CA SER A 54 5.25 13.25 5.78
C SER A 54 6.36 12.21 5.59
N ILE A 55 7.59 12.51 6.01
CA ILE A 55 8.75 11.58 6.00
C ILE A 55 8.55 10.40 6.96
N LEU A 56 7.79 10.58 8.03
CA LEU A 56 7.55 9.55 9.05
C LEU A 56 6.76 8.35 8.50
N TYR A 57 5.99 8.54 7.42
CA TYR A 57 5.27 7.43 6.77
C TYR A 57 6.21 6.48 6.03
N ASP A 58 7.28 7.01 5.43
CA ASP A 58 8.29 6.21 4.75
C ASP A 58 9.17 5.49 5.79
N GLU A 59 9.55 6.17 6.87
CA GLU A 59 10.25 5.54 8.01
C GLU A 59 9.44 4.37 8.61
N ALA A 60 8.14 4.57 8.83
CA ALA A 60 7.25 3.52 9.35
C ALA A 60 7.18 2.31 8.40
N ARG A 61 7.13 2.55 7.09
CA ARG A 61 7.12 1.49 6.07
C ARG A 61 8.44 0.72 6.06
N ASP A 62 9.55 1.43 6.20
CA ASP A 62 10.90 0.85 6.16
C ASP A 62 11.18 0.03 7.41
N ASP A 63 10.83 0.55 8.59
CA ASP A 63 10.94 -0.17 9.86
C ASP A 63 10.09 -1.45 9.86
N ALA A 64 8.89 -1.41 9.26
CA ALA A 64 7.99 -2.57 9.19
C ALA A 64 8.38 -3.60 8.12
N ARG A 65 9.25 -3.25 7.17
CA ARG A 65 9.50 -4.04 5.94
C ARG A 65 9.86 -5.49 6.23
N LYS A 66 10.85 -5.70 7.10
CA LYS A 66 11.38 -7.04 7.41
C LYS A 66 10.34 -7.92 8.11
N TYR A 67 9.60 -7.36 9.07
CA TYR A 67 8.47 -8.04 9.69
C TYR A 67 7.42 -8.45 8.65
N LEU A 68 7.04 -7.51 7.76
CA LEU A 68 6.03 -7.76 6.72
C LEU A 68 6.47 -8.83 5.71
N GLU A 69 7.76 -8.91 5.40
CA GLU A 69 8.33 -9.95 4.55
C GLU A 69 8.21 -11.33 5.20
N GLU A 70 8.70 -11.49 6.44
CA GLU A 70 8.61 -12.77 7.16
C GLU A 70 7.16 -13.20 7.42
N TRP A 71 6.28 -12.24 7.74
CA TRP A 71 4.85 -12.47 7.89
C TRP A 71 4.23 -13.03 6.61
N LYS A 72 4.52 -12.40 5.46
CA LYS A 72 4.01 -12.84 4.15
C LYS A 72 4.53 -14.22 3.78
N ASP A 73 5.79 -14.51 4.07
CA ASP A 73 6.40 -15.82 3.81
C ASP A 73 5.77 -16.90 4.68
N PHE A 74 5.58 -16.64 5.97
CA PHE A 74 4.85 -17.54 6.87
C PHE A 74 3.44 -17.83 6.33
N VAL A 75 2.65 -16.80 6.02
CA VAL A 75 1.27 -16.98 5.53
C VAL A 75 1.22 -17.73 4.20
N LYS A 76 2.16 -17.45 3.29
CA LYS A 76 2.27 -18.15 2.00
C LYS A 76 2.48 -19.65 2.20
N ILE A 77 3.37 -20.03 3.11
CA ILE A 77 3.67 -21.42 3.43
C ILE A 77 2.51 -22.06 4.20
N TRP A 78 1.95 -21.36 5.19
CA TRP A 78 0.77 -21.78 5.91
C TRP A 78 -0.39 -22.07 4.95
N LYS A 79 -0.71 -21.19 3.99
CA LYS A 79 -1.80 -21.42 3.02
C LYS A 79 -1.58 -22.69 2.19
N LYS A 80 -0.33 -23.00 1.83
CA LYS A 80 0.03 -24.22 1.10
C LYS A 80 -0.16 -25.46 1.97
N TYR A 81 0.24 -25.41 3.23
CA TYR A 81 0.14 -26.53 4.16
C TYR A 81 -1.28 -26.74 4.69
N ALA A 82 -1.99 -25.67 5.05
CA ALA A 82 -3.37 -25.69 5.52
C ALA A 82 -4.30 -26.43 4.54
N LYS A 83 -4.22 -26.14 3.24
CA LYS A 83 -5.00 -26.83 2.21
C LYS A 83 -4.75 -28.33 2.18
N ASP A 84 -3.48 -28.75 2.27
CA ASP A 84 -3.08 -30.16 2.30
C ASP A 84 -3.57 -30.86 3.57
N LEU A 85 -3.39 -30.19 4.72
CA LEU A 85 -3.78 -30.70 6.03
C LEU A 85 -5.30 -30.94 6.10
N LEU A 86 -6.11 -30.03 5.55
CA LEU A 86 -7.56 -30.19 5.48
C LEU A 86 -7.99 -31.37 4.59
N ILE A 87 -7.32 -31.59 3.46
CA ILE A 87 -7.58 -32.76 2.59
C ILE A 87 -7.27 -34.05 3.36
N LYS A 88 -6.11 -34.11 3.99
CA LYS A 88 -5.71 -35.28 4.81
C LYS A 88 -6.62 -35.50 6.00
N ALA A 89 -7.13 -34.42 6.63
CA ALA A 89 -8.05 -34.54 7.77
C ALA A 89 -9.35 -35.20 7.33
N LYS A 90 -9.84 -34.84 6.13
CA LYS A 90 -10.99 -35.48 5.51
C LYS A 90 -10.74 -36.96 5.20
N GLU A 91 -9.59 -37.31 4.60
CA GLU A 91 -9.19 -38.71 4.33
C GLU A 91 -9.06 -39.54 5.61
N ALA A 92 -8.53 -38.91 6.67
CA ALA A 92 -8.39 -39.48 7.99
C ALA A 92 -9.70 -39.55 8.78
N GLY A 93 -10.81 -39.01 8.28
CA GLY A 93 -12.08 -38.95 9.00
C GLY A 93 -12.03 -38.09 10.28
N ILE A 94 -11.10 -37.14 10.35
CA ILE A 94 -10.97 -36.17 11.45
C ILE A 94 -11.98 -35.05 11.20
N LYS A 95 -12.75 -34.71 12.23
CA LYS A 95 -13.80 -33.68 12.18
C LYS A 95 -13.71 -32.81 13.43
N ASP A 96 -14.18 -31.58 13.31
CA ASP A 96 -14.44 -30.72 14.46
C ASP A 96 -15.52 -31.36 15.34
N ASN A 97 -15.39 -31.22 16.66
CA ASN A 97 -16.39 -31.71 17.59
C ASN A 97 -17.42 -30.60 17.87
N PRO A 98 -18.67 -30.72 17.41
CA PRO A 98 -19.68 -29.69 17.63
C PRO A 98 -20.07 -29.52 19.10
N ALA A 99 -19.75 -30.48 19.97
CA ALA A 99 -19.99 -30.40 21.41
C ALA A 99 -18.86 -29.71 22.18
N ASP A 100 -17.70 -29.46 21.55
CA ASP A 100 -16.56 -28.79 22.17
C ASP A 100 -16.17 -27.54 21.35
N PRO A 101 -16.49 -26.33 21.83
CA PRO A 101 -16.18 -25.09 21.10
C PRO A 101 -14.67 -24.85 20.92
N PHE A 102 -13.81 -25.54 21.68
CA PHE A 102 -12.36 -25.48 21.54
C PHE A 102 -11.81 -26.44 20.47
N SER A 103 -12.67 -27.26 19.87
CA SER A 103 -12.33 -28.31 18.90
C SER A 103 -12.77 -27.92 17.48
N ASN A 104 -12.47 -26.68 17.08
CA ASN A 104 -12.97 -26.01 15.87
C ASN A 104 -11.87 -25.67 14.84
N GLU A 105 -10.77 -26.44 14.83
CA GLU A 105 -9.57 -26.14 14.06
C GLU A 105 -9.82 -26.24 12.56
N ILE A 106 -10.62 -27.20 12.09
CA ILE A 106 -10.94 -27.34 10.66
C ILE A 106 -11.73 -26.11 10.20
N ALA A 107 -12.75 -25.70 10.95
CA ALA A 107 -13.52 -24.50 10.68
C ALA A 107 -12.63 -23.24 10.71
N SER A 108 -11.77 -23.10 11.71
CA SER A 108 -10.84 -21.98 11.85
C SER A 108 -9.88 -21.86 10.66
N ILE A 109 -9.18 -22.95 10.32
CA ILE A 109 -8.28 -22.99 9.17
C ILE A 109 -9.03 -22.70 7.86
N THR A 110 -10.23 -23.27 7.70
CA THR A 110 -11.08 -23.06 6.52
C THR A 110 -11.50 -21.60 6.37
N ASN A 111 -11.87 -20.94 7.47
CA ASN A 111 -12.27 -19.54 7.46
C ASN A 111 -11.09 -18.63 7.10
N HIS A 112 -9.93 -18.84 7.71
CA HIS A 112 -8.72 -18.09 7.40
C HIS A 112 -8.20 -18.29 5.96
N LEU A 113 -8.49 -19.44 5.33
CA LEU A 113 -8.21 -19.66 3.91
C LEU A 113 -9.14 -18.87 2.98
N LYS A 114 -10.35 -18.52 3.44
CA LYS A 114 -11.36 -17.77 2.67
C LYS A 114 -11.19 -16.25 2.80
N ASP A 115 -10.50 -15.78 3.82
CA ASP A 115 -10.22 -14.36 4.01
C ASP A 115 -9.39 -13.80 2.84
N LYS A 116 -9.96 -12.80 2.15
CA LYS A 116 -9.31 -12.11 1.02
C LYS A 116 -8.15 -11.23 1.50
N ASP A 117 -8.32 -10.61 2.66
CA ASP A 117 -7.32 -9.74 3.27
C ASP A 117 -6.64 -10.47 4.41
N THR A 118 -5.32 -10.60 4.31
CA THR A 118 -4.51 -11.14 5.41
C THR A 118 -4.18 -9.96 6.31
N SER A 119 -4.77 -9.95 7.51
CA SER A 119 -4.38 -9.00 8.55
C SER A 119 -2.90 -9.23 8.93
N ILE A 120 -2.22 -8.16 9.36
CA ILE A 120 -0.75 -8.11 9.56
C ILE A 120 -0.41 -7.76 11.01
N TRP A 121 -1.17 -8.27 11.99
CA TRP A 121 -0.99 -7.96 13.40
C TRP A 121 -0.49 -9.16 14.22
N GLU A 122 0.07 -8.89 15.41
CA GLU A 122 0.62 -9.88 16.37
C GLU A 122 -0.34 -11.06 16.63
N THR A 123 -1.60 -10.73 16.89
CA THR A 123 -2.66 -11.68 17.21
C THR A 123 -2.90 -12.67 16.08
N ASP A 124 -2.64 -12.25 14.84
CA ASP A 124 -2.92 -13.05 13.67
C ASP A 124 -1.98 -14.25 13.55
N LEU A 125 -0.69 -14.15 13.93
CA LEU A 125 0.29 -15.26 13.76
C LEU A 125 -0.20 -16.52 14.48
N SER A 126 -0.65 -16.35 15.73
CA SER A 126 -1.15 -17.43 16.57
C SER A 126 -2.50 -17.95 16.07
N TYR A 127 -3.36 -17.11 15.50
CA TYR A 127 -4.61 -17.54 14.86
C TYR A 127 -4.38 -18.45 13.64
N TYR A 128 -3.28 -18.28 12.92
CA TYR A 128 -2.87 -19.21 11.86
C TYR A 128 -2.21 -20.48 12.43
N TYR A 129 -1.25 -20.33 13.35
CA TYR A 129 -0.39 -21.43 13.78
C TYR A 129 -1.08 -22.41 14.74
N LEU A 130 -1.81 -21.93 15.75
CA LEU A 130 -2.37 -22.79 16.80
C LEU A 130 -3.39 -23.79 16.26
N PRO A 131 -4.42 -23.41 15.46
CA PRO A 131 -5.34 -24.39 14.89
C PRO A 131 -4.64 -25.42 14.02
N TYR A 132 -3.60 -25.00 13.27
CA TYR A 132 -2.80 -25.89 12.44
C TYR A 132 -2.02 -26.92 13.28
N GLN A 133 -1.38 -26.48 14.37
CA GLN A 133 -0.65 -27.35 15.29
C GLN A 133 -1.59 -28.33 16.01
N THR A 134 -2.73 -27.84 16.50
CA THR A 134 -3.71 -28.68 17.20
C THR A 134 -4.32 -29.72 16.28
N LEU A 135 -4.60 -29.38 15.02
CA LEU A 135 -5.06 -30.37 14.05
C LEU A 135 -4.00 -31.45 13.80
N ILE A 136 -2.71 -31.11 13.75
CA ILE A 136 -1.62 -32.10 13.69
C ILE A 136 -1.65 -33.04 14.91
N TRP A 137 -1.88 -32.53 16.12
CA TRP A 137 -1.98 -33.36 17.32
C TRP A 137 -3.14 -34.35 17.23
N LYS A 138 -4.30 -33.96 16.69
CA LYS A 138 -5.43 -34.87 16.45
C LYS A 138 -5.10 -36.04 15.51
N PHE A 139 -4.18 -35.86 14.56
CA PHE A 139 -3.69 -36.99 13.76
C PHE A 139 -2.86 -37.96 14.59
N LYS A 140 -2.04 -37.46 15.53
CA LYS A 140 -1.25 -38.30 16.44
C LYS A 140 -2.15 -39.09 17.37
N GLU A 141 -3.16 -38.45 17.97
CA GLU A 141 -4.14 -39.10 18.85
C GLU A 141 -4.97 -40.21 18.16
N LYS A 142 -5.04 -40.18 16.83
CA LYS A 142 -5.78 -41.17 16.02
C LYS A 142 -4.87 -42.17 15.31
N ASP A 143 -3.58 -42.22 15.65
CA ASP A 143 -2.56 -43.07 15.02
C ASP A 143 -2.47 -42.89 13.49
N LYS A 144 -2.70 -41.66 13.01
CA LYS A 144 -2.68 -41.28 11.57
C LYS A 144 -1.54 -40.35 11.20
N GLU A 145 -0.52 -40.25 12.05
CA GLU A 145 0.65 -39.39 11.85
C GLU A 145 1.39 -39.68 10.53
N ILE A 146 1.34 -40.92 10.02
CA ILE A 146 1.98 -41.28 8.75
C ILE A 146 1.48 -40.46 7.56
N LEU A 147 0.21 -40.03 7.58
CA LEU A 147 -0.38 -39.18 6.55
C LEU A 147 0.25 -37.77 6.52
N LEU A 148 0.85 -37.34 7.64
CA LEU A 148 1.45 -36.03 7.78
C LEU A 148 2.89 -35.97 7.23
N LYS A 149 3.61 -37.09 7.20
CA LYS A 149 4.98 -37.15 6.71
C LYS A 149 5.04 -37.17 5.17
N PRO A 150 6.07 -36.56 4.54
CA PRO A 150 7.11 -35.71 5.14
C PRO A 150 6.71 -34.22 5.24
N LYS A 151 5.50 -33.86 4.82
CA LYS A 151 5.16 -32.48 4.45
C LYS A 151 4.79 -31.58 5.65
N HIS A 152 4.16 -32.14 6.68
CA HIS A 152 3.74 -31.40 7.88
C HIS A 152 4.60 -31.72 9.10
N LEU A 153 5.24 -32.88 9.09
CA LEU A 153 6.10 -33.36 10.16
C LEU A 153 7.45 -33.80 9.59
N ASP A 154 8.52 -33.38 10.26
CA ASP A 154 9.86 -33.83 9.94
C ASP A 154 9.93 -35.37 10.02
N PRO A 155 10.47 -36.05 8.99
CA PRO A 155 10.49 -37.51 8.96
C PRO A 155 11.29 -38.14 10.11
N LYS A 156 12.36 -37.48 10.57
CA LYS A 156 13.33 -37.97 11.53
C LYS A 156 12.97 -37.55 12.96
N GLU A 157 12.65 -36.29 13.17
CA GLU A 157 12.46 -35.71 14.50
C GLU A 157 10.99 -35.44 14.86
N GLY A 158 10.08 -35.55 13.88
CA GLY A 158 8.63 -35.40 14.13
C GLY A 158 8.19 -33.98 14.49
N PHE A 159 9.05 -32.98 14.25
CA PHE A 159 8.75 -31.57 14.46
C PHE A 159 7.80 -31.01 13.39
N VAL A 160 6.96 -30.05 13.78
CA VAL A 160 6.03 -29.40 12.87
C VAL A 160 6.80 -28.53 11.87
N MET A 161 6.72 -28.88 10.57
CA MET A 161 7.47 -28.21 9.49
C MET A 161 7.17 -26.71 9.36
N LEU A 162 6.01 -26.27 9.84
CA LEU A 162 5.62 -24.86 9.82
C LEU A 162 6.27 -24.04 10.96
N TYR A 163 6.69 -24.69 12.05
CA TYR A 163 7.16 -24.02 13.27
C TYR A 163 8.33 -23.06 13.05
N PRO A 164 9.38 -23.40 12.26
CA PRO A 164 10.48 -22.46 12.02
C PRO A 164 10.05 -21.14 11.37
N TYR A 165 9.04 -21.18 10.49
CA TYR A 165 8.49 -19.97 9.85
C TYR A 165 7.65 -19.14 10.81
N TYR A 166 6.88 -19.80 11.68
CA TYR A 166 6.13 -19.14 12.75
C TYR A 166 7.08 -18.41 13.71
N VAL A 167 8.13 -19.09 14.20
CA VAL A 167 9.13 -18.50 15.09
C VAL A 167 9.82 -17.32 14.42
N LYS A 168 10.27 -17.47 13.17
CA LYS A 168 10.96 -16.39 12.46
C LYS A 168 10.09 -15.13 12.29
N ALA A 169 8.81 -15.30 11.95
CA ALA A 169 7.88 -14.18 11.85
C ALA A 169 7.59 -13.55 13.22
N GLY A 170 7.51 -14.35 14.28
CA GLY A 170 7.38 -13.89 15.67
C GLY A 170 8.59 -13.08 16.14
N ASP A 171 9.80 -13.58 15.89
CA ASP A 171 11.05 -12.91 16.27
C ASP A 171 11.20 -11.54 15.59
N GLU A 172 10.86 -11.43 14.30
CA GLU A 172 10.91 -10.14 13.60
C GLU A 172 9.80 -9.19 14.05
N TRP A 173 8.63 -9.72 14.45
CA TRP A 173 7.61 -8.90 15.11
C TRP A 173 8.10 -8.34 16.44
N ASP A 174 8.72 -9.16 17.29
CA ASP A 174 9.23 -8.71 18.60
C ASP A 174 10.32 -7.65 18.43
N LYS A 175 11.22 -7.82 17.45
CA LYS A 175 12.22 -6.80 17.09
C LYS A 175 11.55 -5.51 16.62
N PHE A 176 10.53 -5.60 15.77
CA PHE A 176 9.78 -4.43 15.30
C PHE A 176 9.03 -3.72 16.43
N LYS A 177 8.40 -4.48 17.33
CA LYS A 177 7.66 -3.97 18.50
C LYS A 177 8.58 -3.25 19.48
N LEU A 178 9.77 -3.77 19.73
CA LEU A 178 10.78 -3.12 20.56
C LEU A 178 11.33 -1.87 19.89
N SER A 179 11.66 -1.95 18.59
CA SER A 179 12.28 -0.84 17.88
C SER A 179 11.33 0.34 17.67
N ARG A 180 10.05 0.09 17.35
CA ARG A 180 9.07 1.16 17.10
C ARG A 180 8.83 2.05 18.31
N GLU A 181 8.91 1.52 19.53
CA GLU A 181 8.70 2.29 20.77
C GLU A 181 9.69 3.46 20.93
N ALA A 182 10.86 3.38 20.28
CA ALA A 182 11.86 4.44 20.26
C ALA A 182 11.70 5.43 19.09
N LYS A 183 10.79 5.18 18.14
CA LYS A 183 10.67 5.95 16.89
C LYS A 183 9.77 7.17 17.03
N VAL A 184 10.00 8.15 16.18
CA VAL A 184 9.19 9.38 16.09
C VAL A 184 7.86 9.10 15.42
N TRP A 185 7.84 8.31 14.34
CA TRP A 185 6.60 7.95 13.65
C TRP A 185 5.61 7.20 14.56
N TRP A 186 6.11 6.41 15.52
CA TRP A 186 5.28 5.75 16.52
C TRP A 186 4.69 6.74 17.52
N ALA A 187 5.50 7.69 18.00
CA ALA A 187 5.01 8.78 18.85
C ALA A 187 3.92 9.60 18.16
N HIS A 188 4.14 9.96 16.89
CA HIS A 188 3.14 10.61 16.03
C HIS A 188 1.86 9.78 15.94
N TYR A 189 1.97 8.49 15.64
CA TYR A 189 0.82 7.59 15.55
C TYR A 189 0.00 7.52 16.85
N GLN A 190 0.66 7.39 18.01
CA GLN A 190 -0.02 7.32 19.31
C GLN A 190 -0.73 8.63 19.69
N ILE A 191 -0.10 9.78 19.42
CA ILE A 191 -0.68 11.10 19.69
C ILE A 191 -1.91 11.35 18.80
N CYS A 192 -1.82 11.02 17.51
CA CYS A 192 -2.94 11.09 16.57
C CYS A 192 -4.09 10.15 16.97
N ARG A 193 -3.78 8.94 17.46
CA ARG A 193 -4.79 8.00 17.96
C ARG A 193 -5.51 8.53 19.19
N LEU A 194 -4.78 9.18 20.11
CA LEU A 194 -5.37 9.83 21.27
C LEU A 194 -6.31 10.98 20.85
N ALA A 195 -5.88 11.83 19.91
CA ALA A 195 -6.69 12.91 19.36
C ALA A 195 -8.01 12.40 18.77
N ALA A 196 -7.95 11.39 17.90
CA ALA A 196 -9.13 10.78 17.32
C ALA A 196 -10.07 10.17 18.37
N GLY A 197 -9.51 9.53 19.41
CA GLY A 197 -10.27 8.89 20.48
C GLY A 197 -10.94 9.88 21.44
N VAL A 198 -10.22 10.91 21.88
CA VAL A 198 -10.68 11.87 22.90
C VAL A 198 -11.58 12.94 22.29
N LEU A 199 -11.25 13.45 21.10
CA LEU A 199 -11.97 14.55 20.45
C LEU A 199 -13.04 14.08 19.46
N GLY A 200 -13.09 12.78 19.16
CA GLY A 200 -14.08 12.21 18.25
C GLY A 200 -13.88 12.57 16.77
N LEU A 201 -12.62 12.81 16.36
CA LEU A 201 -12.28 13.16 14.97
C LEU A 201 -12.70 12.07 13.99
N LYS A 202 -13.20 12.46 12.81
CA LYS A 202 -13.64 11.57 11.71
C LYS A 202 -12.46 10.94 10.96
N GLU A 203 -11.75 10.02 11.62
CA GLU A 203 -10.93 8.97 10.98
C GLU A 203 -11.13 7.67 11.77
N GLN A 204 -12.35 7.14 11.77
CA GLN A 204 -12.74 6.07 12.71
C GLN A 204 -12.58 4.63 12.20
N GLU A 205 -12.18 4.36 10.95
CA GLU A 205 -12.24 2.98 10.41
C GLU A 205 -10.90 2.25 10.23
N SER A 206 -9.75 2.94 10.23
CA SER A 206 -8.45 2.32 9.91
C SER A 206 -7.50 2.12 11.09
N TYR A 207 -7.62 2.88 12.19
CA TYR A 207 -6.73 2.75 13.35
C TYR A 207 -7.06 1.57 14.28
N PHE A 208 -8.28 1.01 14.17
CA PHE A 208 -8.84 -0.02 15.06
C PHE A 208 -9.27 -1.26 14.28
N LYS A 209 -8.38 -1.80 13.44
CA LYS A 209 -8.68 -3.03 12.71
C LYS A 209 -8.14 -4.22 13.50
N ARG A 210 -9.05 -4.77 14.31
CA ARG A 210 -9.12 -6.12 14.87
C ARG A 210 -8.19 -6.42 16.04
N ASP A 211 -8.48 -5.79 17.17
CA ASP A 211 -8.51 -6.51 18.43
C ASP A 211 -9.67 -5.98 19.28
N ASN A 212 -10.88 -6.55 19.11
CA ASN A 212 -12.10 -5.97 19.68
C ASN A 212 -11.95 -5.65 21.16
N ILE A 213 -11.25 -6.49 21.94
CA ILE A 213 -11.10 -6.28 23.38
C ILE A 213 -10.13 -5.14 23.70
N ILE A 214 -8.95 -5.08 23.08
CA ILE A 214 -7.97 -4.02 23.31
C ILE A 214 -8.46 -2.70 22.74
N ASP A 215 -9.06 -2.71 21.56
CA ASP A 215 -9.67 -1.53 20.95
C ASP A 215 -10.88 -1.05 21.74
N ASP A 216 -11.70 -1.96 22.32
CA ASP A 216 -12.77 -1.60 23.25
C ASP A 216 -12.22 -1.03 24.56
N PHE A 217 -11.07 -1.54 25.07
CA PHE A 217 -10.39 -0.92 26.19
C PHE A 217 -9.89 0.48 25.83
N TYR A 218 -9.16 0.67 24.73
CA TYR A 218 -8.74 2.00 24.27
C TYR A 218 -9.95 2.94 24.11
N LYS A 219 -11.02 2.47 23.47
CA LYS A 219 -12.25 3.25 23.26
C LYS A 219 -12.95 3.59 24.57
N TYR A 220 -12.99 2.67 25.52
CA TYR A 220 -13.50 2.91 26.87
C TYR A 220 -12.65 3.96 27.59
N GLU A 221 -11.33 3.81 27.55
CA GLU A 221 -10.37 4.69 28.20
C GLU A 221 -10.45 6.11 27.61
N PHE A 222 -10.50 6.24 26.28
CA PHE A 222 -10.71 7.52 25.61
C PHE A 222 -12.04 8.18 25.98
N LYS A 223 -13.12 7.40 26.06
CA LYS A 223 -14.44 7.89 26.50
C LYS A 223 -14.42 8.36 27.94
N GLU A 224 -13.75 7.64 28.83
CA GLU A 224 -13.66 8.03 30.23
C GLU A 224 -12.77 9.27 30.40
N VAL A 225 -11.67 9.41 29.65
CA VAL A 225 -10.87 10.65 29.58
C VAL A 225 -11.73 11.81 29.07
N ALA A 226 -12.49 11.63 27.99
CA ALA A 226 -13.38 12.65 27.43
C ALA A 226 -14.49 13.08 28.41
N LYS A 227 -14.88 12.21 29.35
CA LYS A 227 -15.84 12.51 30.43
C LYS A 227 -15.19 13.08 31.70
N GLY A 228 -13.86 13.18 31.76
CA GLY A 228 -13.13 13.62 32.95
C GLY A 228 -12.83 12.55 34.00
N ASN A 229 -12.99 11.26 33.69
CA ASN A 229 -12.96 10.14 34.65
C ASN A 229 -11.64 9.34 34.63
N VAL A 230 -10.49 9.96 34.91
CA VAL A 230 -9.16 9.29 34.75
C VAL A 230 -8.79 8.27 35.83
N ASN A 231 -9.45 8.32 37.00
CA ASN A 231 -9.21 7.35 38.07
C ASN A 231 -9.65 5.92 37.67
N ARG A 232 -10.39 5.80 36.56
CA ARG A 232 -10.86 4.54 35.97
C ARG A 232 -10.09 4.14 34.71
N THR A 233 -9.16 4.98 34.23
CA THR A 233 -8.40 4.79 32.97
C THR A 233 -6.89 4.54 33.12
N PRO A 234 -6.39 3.74 34.09
CA PRO A 234 -4.95 3.56 34.23
C PRO A 234 -4.35 2.44 33.36
N ILE A 235 -5.17 1.54 32.80
CA ILE A 235 -4.66 0.24 32.33
C ILE A 235 -3.94 0.37 30.98
N VAL A 236 -4.43 1.24 30.09
CA VAL A 236 -3.96 1.30 28.69
C VAL A 236 -3.30 2.64 28.34
N LEU A 237 -3.66 3.74 29.02
CA LEU A 237 -3.06 5.06 28.83
C LEU A 237 -2.00 5.37 29.89
N HIS A 238 -0.74 5.08 29.55
CA HIS A 238 0.40 5.34 30.42
C HIS A 238 0.93 6.78 30.25
N GLU A 239 0.68 7.64 31.23
CA GLU A 239 1.14 9.03 31.23
C GLU A 239 2.64 9.16 30.95
N ALA A 240 3.47 8.30 31.57
CA ALA A 240 4.92 8.28 31.36
C ALA A 240 5.31 8.03 29.89
N LYS A 241 4.57 7.16 29.17
CA LYS A 241 4.82 6.93 27.74
C LYS A 241 4.43 8.14 26.91
N TYR A 242 3.29 8.75 27.19
CA TYR A 242 2.83 9.94 26.48
C TYR A 242 3.73 11.16 26.69
N LYS A 243 4.32 11.33 27.89
CA LYS A 243 5.37 12.34 28.12
C LYS A 243 6.59 12.13 27.21
N VAL A 244 7.07 10.89 27.10
CA VAL A 244 8.19 10.57 26.20
C VAL A 244 7.82 10.79 24.74
N TRP A 245 6.62 10.38 24.32
CA TRP A 245 6.16 10.50 22.94
C TRP A 245 5.96 11.96 22.53
N ILE A 246 5.31 12.78 23.36
CA ILE A 246 5.08 14.19 23.03
C ILE A 246 6.39 14.96 22.91
N SER A 247 7.33 14.80 23.85
CA SER A 247 8.65 15.43 23.76
C SER A 247 9.43 14.97 22.53
N ARG A 248 9.40 13.67 22.21
CA ARG A 248 10.07 13.13 21.02
C ARG A 248 9.51 13.71 19.73
N LEU A 249 8.19 13.74 19.60
CA LEU A 249 7.53 14.30 18.42
C LEU A 249 7.79 15.79 18.29
N HIS A 250 7.69 16.53 19.40
CA HIS A 250 7.95 17.96 19.44
C HIS A 250 9.39 18.30 19.04
N ASN A 251 10.39 17.63 19.63
CA ASN A 251 11.80 17.82 19.29
C ASN A 251 12.15 17.45 17.85
N PHE A 252 11.36 16.59 17.21
CA PHE A 252 11.49 16.30 15.79
C PHE A 252 10.89 17.40 14.91
N LEU A 253 9.70 17.89 15.29
CA LEU A 253 8.92 18.88 14.53
C LEU A 253 9.54 20.28 14.57
N MET A 254 9.91 20.76 15.76
CA MET A 254 10.31 22.16 15.96
C MET A 254 11.50 22.59 15.10
N PRO A 255 12.61 21.84 15.02
CA PRO A 255 13.74 22.23 14.18
C PRO A 255 13.38 22.26 12.69
N ARG A 256 12.41 21.46 12.24
CA ARG A 256 11.95 21.43 10.84
C ARG A 256 11.09 22.65 10.53
N LEU A 257 10.20 23.03 11.43
CA LEU A 257 9.36 24.21 11.26
C LEU A 257 10.14 25.53 11.43
N GLN A 258 11.18 25.53 12.28
CA GLN A 258 11.97 26.74 12.57
C GLN A 258 13.10 27.01 11.57
N ASN A 259 13.69 25.99 10.94
CA ASN A 259 14.87 26.18 10.08
C ASN A 259 14.57 26.47 8.60
N ASP A 260 13.31 26.53 8.16
CA ASP A 260 13.04 26.42 6.74
C ASP A 260 12.82 27.72 5.96
N GLY A 261 13.98 28.33 5.62
CA GLY A 261 14.26 28.77 4.25
C GLY A 261 14.60 27.62 3.28
N SER A 262 14.54 26.36 3.72
CA SER A 262 14.84 25.15 2.95
C SER A 262 13.72 24.10 2.87
N PHE A 263 12.48 24.41 3.30
CA PHE A 263 11.29 23.68 2.86
C PHE A 263 11.08 24.10 1.41
N GLN A 264 11.91 23.56 0.53
CA GLN A 264 11.30 23.05 -0.67
C GLN A 264 10.35 21.98 -0.16
N PRO A 265 9.02 22.07 -0.41
CA PRO A 265 8.18 20.90 -0.26
C PRO A 265 8.96 19.79 -0.91
N ALA A 266 9.17 18.67 -0.19
CA ALA A 266 9.90 17.56 -0.76
C ALA A 266 9.39 17.45 -2.20
N ASN A 267 10.29 17.66 -3.16
CA ASN A 267 10.08 17.13 -4.48
C ASN A 267 10.07 15.62 -4.21
N ARG A 268 8.95 15.12 -3.66
CA ARG A 268 8.43 13.81 -4.00
C ARG A 268 8.56 13.88 -5.50
N GLU A 269 9.50 13.13 -6.05
CA GLU A 269 9.36 12.72 -7.43
C GLU A 269 7.96 12.10 -7.45
N ILE A 270 6.99 12.88 -7.88
CA ILE A 270 5.62 12.44 -8.01
C ILE A 270 5.76 11.34 -9.04
N ASP A 271 5.60 10.08 -8.61
CA ASP A 271 5.61 8.96 -9.52
C ASP A 271 4.38 9.10 -10.40
N PHE A 272 4.53 9.79 -11.53
CA PHE A 272 3.48 10.02 -12.50
C PHE A 272 3.03 8.70 -13.15
N SER A 273 3.66 7.57 -12.83
CA SER A 273 3.26 6.22 -13.21
C SER A 273 2.31 5.53 -12.20
N ASP A 274 2.08 6.09 -11.00
CA ASP A 274 1.17 5.56 -10.00
C ASP A 274 -0.31 5.80 -10.38
N THR A 275 -1.00 4.70 -10.70
CA THR A 275 -2.42 4.73 -11.11
C THR A 275 -3.39 5.11 -9.99
N ALA A 276 -3.04 4.89 -8.72
CA ALA A 276 -3.87 5.25 -7.58
C ALA A 276 -3.82 6.76 -7.31
N GLN A 277 -2.62 7.34 -7.31
CA GLN A 277 -2.42 8.79 -7.20
C GLN A 277 -3.07 9.54 -8.37
N ARG A 278 -2.93 9.02 -9.60
CA ARG A 278 -3.62 9.56 -10.78
C ARG A 278 -5.14 9.61 -10.60
N ARG A 279 -5.75 8.51 -10.13
CA ARG A 279 -7.21 8.45 -9.87
C ARG A 279 -7.63 9.42 -8.78
N GLY A 280 -6.83 9.56 -7.71
CA GLY A 280 -7.07 10.57 -6.67
C GLY A 280 -6.99 12.00 -7.21
N MET A 281 -6.03 12.28 -8.09
CA MET A 281 -5.87 13.59 -8.72
C MET A 281 -6.98 13.90 -9.72
N GLU A 282 -7.35 12.95 -10.57
CA GLU A 282 -8.53 13.04 -11.46
C GLU A 282 -9.81 13.29 -10.66
N LYS A 283 -9.90 12.68 -9.47
CA LYS A 283 -10.99 12.94 -8.54
C LYS A 283 -11.04 14.40 -8.09
N ARG A 284 -9.95 14.90 -7.54
CA ARG A 284 -9.87 16.30 -7.09
C ARG A 284 -10.07 17.29 -8.25
N TRP A 285 -9.51 17.01 -9.42
CA TRP A 285 -9.58 17.87 -10.60
C TRP A 285 -11.01 18.07 -11.11
N ASP A 286 -11.81 17.02 -11.25
CA ASP A 286 -13.17 17.16 -11.80
C ASP A 286 -14.06 18.03 -10.89
N VAL A 287 -13.97 17.88 -9.57
CA VAL A 287 -14.72 18.70 -8.60
C VAL A 287 -14.23 20.15 -8.63
N LEU A 288 -12.92 20.36 -8.63
CA LEU A 288 -12.33 21.69 -8.66
C LEU A 288 -12.63 22.42 -9.99
N LYS A 289 -12.71 21.69 -11.10
CA LYS A 289 -13.13 22.23 -12.40
C LYS A 289 -14.60 22.65 -12.39
N ALA A 290 -15.48 21.89 -11.75
CA ALA A 290 -16.89 22.26 -11.60
C ALA A 290 -17.02 23.57 -10.77
N ILE A 291 -16.29 23.64 -9.65
CA ILE A 291 -16.18 24.86 -8.82
C ILE A 291 -15.70 26.05 -9.67
N TRP A 292 -14.58 25.88 -10.36
CA TRP A 292 -13.96 26.91 -11.16
C TRP A 292 -14.86 27.42 -12.28
N THR A 293 -15.60 26.52 -12.94
CA THR A 293 -16.50 26.86 -14.04
C THR A 293 -17.62 27.78 -13.57
N VAL A 294 -18.26 27.45 -12.43
CA VAL A 294 -19.32 28.29 -11.85
C VAL A 294 -18.75 29.60 -11.30
N TYR A 295 -17.61 29.52 -10.62
CA TYR A 295 -16.91 30.67 -10.08
C TYR A 295 -16.55 31.72 -11.15
N GLU A 296 -15.97 31.30 -12.28
CA GLU A 296 -15.65 32.21 -13.38
C GLU A 296 -16.92 32.70 -14.10
N ALA A 297 -17.92 31.83 -14.32
CA ALA A 297 -19.17 32.21 -14.98
C ALA A 297 -19.97 33.27 -14.19
N GLN A 298 -19.85 33.26 -12.87
CA GLN A 298 -20.51 34.22 -11.98
C GLN A 298 -19.64 35.44 -11.64
N SER A 299 -18.56 35.66 -12.39
CA SER A 299 -17.64 36.80 -12.19
C SER A 299 -16.97 36.83 -10.81
N ARG A 300 -16.53 35.65 -10.34
CA ARG A 300 -15.76 35.46 -9.09
C ARG A 300 -16.50 35.92 -7.84
N PRO A 301 -17.68 35.37 -7.55
CA PRO A 301 -18.43 35.72 -6.35
C PRO A 301 -17.80 35.12 -5.09
N GLU A 302 -18.14 35.66 -3.93
CA GLU A 302 -17.74 35.12 -2.62
C GLU A 302 -18.49 33.82 -2.25
N ALA A 303 -19.58 33.52 -2.95
CA ALA A 303 -20.35 32.31 -2.79
C ALA A 303 -20.86 31.78 -4.14
N ILE A 304 -20.87 30.45 -4.30
CA ILE A 304 -21.36 29.78 -5.50
C ILE A 304 -22.32 28.64 -5.15
N MET A 305 -23.24 28.36 -6.07
CA MET A 305 -24.09 27.18 -6.02
C MET A 305 -23.68 26.20 -7.13
N LEU A 306 -23.31 24.99 -6.73
CA LEU A 306 -22.87 23.92 -7.63
C LEU A 306 -23.98 22.89 -7.75
N SER A 307 -24.46 22.62 -8.96
CA SER A 307 -25.40 21.51 -9.16
C SER A 307 -24.74 20.19 -8.80
N VAL A 308 -25.46 19.29 -8.10
CA VAL A 308 -24.95 17.93 -7.83
C VAL A 308 -24.59 17.24 -9.17
N ASP A 309 -25.39 17.44 -10.20
CA ASP A 309 -25.18 16.85 -11.53
C ASP A 309 -23.88 17.35 -12.20
N SER A 310 -23.43 18.57 -11.90
CA SER A 310 -22.17 19.10 -12.44
C SER A 310 -20.92 18.54 -11.76
N VAL A 311 -21.08 17.90 -10.59
CA VAL A 311 -19.98 17.37 -9.75
C VAL A 311 -19.97 15.83 -9.74
N VAL A 312 -21.11 15.18 -10.00
CA VAL A 312 -21.25 13.73 -10.21
C VAL A 312 -20.80 13.37 -11.63
N ILE A 313 -19.53 13.59 -11.93
CA ILE A 313 -18.91 13.16 -13.18
C ILE A 313 -18.31 11.76 -12.96
N LYS A 314 -18.71 10.75 -13.75
CA LYS A 314 -18.20 9.35 -13.74
C LYS A 314 -18.52 8.55 -12.46
N ASP A 315 -19.79 8.45 -12.07
CA ASP A 315 -20.27 7.54 -10.99
C ASP A 315 -19.67 7.80 -9.60
N ARG A 316 -19.34 9.06 -9.29
CA ARG A 316 -18.81 9.45 -7.97
C ARG A 316 -19.92 9.39 -6.92
N THR A 317 -19.60 8.81 -5.77
CA THR A 317 -20.54 8.81 -4.64
C THR A 317 -20.56 10.20 -3.97
N LYS A 318 -21.65 10.50 -3.27
CA LYS A 318 -21.81 11.76 -2.55
C LYS A 318 -20.68 11.96 -1.53
N GLU A 319 -20.32 10.91 -0.80
CA GLU A 319 -19.27 10.90 0.22
C GLU A 319 -17.89 11.26 -0.36
N GLN A 320 -17.63 10.87 -1.61
CA GLN A 320 -16.38 11.22 -2.28
C GLN A 320 -16.32 12.70 -2.64
N ILE A 321 -17.45 13.29 -3.02
CA ILE A 321 -17.55 14.72 -3.33
C ILE A 321 -17.42 15.53 -2.05
N ASP A 322 -18.13 15.13 -0.99
CA ASP A 322 -18.08 15.74 0.33
C ASP A 322 -16.64 15.76 0.88
N GLY A 323 -15.94 14.63 0.81
CA GLY A 323 -14.54 14.54 1.24
C GLY A 323 -13.58 15.44 0.44
N ILE A 324 -13.85 15.65 -0.86
CA ILE A 324 -13.05 16.57 -1.69
C ILE A 324 -13.35 18.02 -1.33
N LEU A 325 -14.62 18.38 -1.12
CA LEU A 325 -15.01 19.73 -0.70
C LEU A 325 -14.45 20.07 0.67
N ASP A 326 -14.49 19.13 1.62
CA ASP A 326 -13.83 19.27 2.92
C ASP A 326 -12.31 19.45 2.77
N GLY A 327 -11.68 18.70 1.88
CA GLY A 327 -10.26 18.87 1.57
C GLY A 327 -9.94 20.27 1.02
N LEU A 328 -10.79 20.80 0.13
CA LEU A 328 -10.63 22.14 -0.45
C LEU A 328 -10.89 23.26 0.59
N ARG A 329 -11.84 23.05 1.50
CA ARG A 329 -12.09 23.93 2.66
C ARG A 329 -10.86 23.98 3.56
N ARG A 330 -10.32 22.81 3.95
CA ARG A 330 -9.15 22.70 4.85
C ARG A 330 -7.90 23.38 4.31
N ILE A 331 -7.71 23.42 2.99
CA ILE A 331 -6.58 24.13 2.37
C ILE A 331 -6.84 25.62 2.13
N GLY A 332 -7.99 26.14 2.60
CA GLY A 332 -8.34 27.55 2.60
C GLY A 332 -8.93 28.06 1.28
N CYS A 333 -9.51 27.22 0.42
CA CYS A 333 -10.16 27.71 -0.79
C CYS A 333 -11.48 28.45 -0.51
N PHE A 334 -12.15 28.10 0.57
CA PHE A 334 -13.41 28.69 1.03
C PHE A 334 -13.67 28.37 2.50
N ASP A 335 -14.52 29.16 3.17
CA ASP A 335 -14.78 29.04 4.61
C ASP A 335 -15.72 27.88 4.94
N SER A 336 -16.76 27.69 4.13
CA SER A 336 -17.75 26.64 4.38
C SER A 336 -18.38 26.10 3.10
N TRP A 337 -18.96 24.92 3.23
CA TRP A 337 -19.82 24.35 2.21
C TRP A 337 -20.97 23.57 2.85
N ASN A 338 -22.10 23.48 2.16
CA ASN A 338 -23.28 22.75 2.61
C ASN A 338 -23.90 21.97 1.46
N SER A 339 -24.30 20.72 1.73
CA SER A 339 -25.06 19.90 0.77
C SER A 339 -26.56 20.10 0.96
N LYS A 340 -27.27 20.36 -0.13
CA LYS A 340 -28.74 20.31 -0.23
C LYS A 340 -29.13 19.30 -1.31
N ASP A 341 -30.41 18.93 -1.38
CA ASP A 341 -30.91 17.83 -2.23
C ASP A 341 -30.49 17.92 -3.72
N ARG A 342 -30.28 19.12 -4.26
CA ARG A 342 -29.94 19.34 -5.67
C ARG A 342 -28.67 20.15 -5.93
N HIS A 343 -28.05 20.71 -4.89
CA HIS A 343 -26.87 21.56 -5.04
C HIS A 343 -25.98 21.57 -3.81
N TYR A 344 -24.71 21.93 -4.00
CA TYR A 344 -23.79 22.33 -2.95
C TYR A 344 -23.72 23.86 -2.90
N SER A 345 -23.87 24.43 -1.71
CA SER A 345 -23.50 25.83 -1.42
C SER A 345 -22.03 25.85 -1.03
N VAL A 346 -21.22 26.71 -1.65
CA VAL A 346 -19.83 26.97 -1.24
C VAL A 346 -19.73 28.46 -0.97
N GLU A 347 -19.32 28.82 0.24
CA GLU A 347 -19.40 30.18 0.78
C GLU A 347 -18.07 30.62 1.38
N GLY A 348 -17.77 31.92 1.32
CA GLY A 348 -16.53 32.51 1.81
C GLY A 348 -15.34 32.16 0.93
N ILE A 349 -15.48 32.26 -0.40
CA ILE A 349 -14.41 31.90 -1.35
C ILE A 349 -13.21 32.83 -1.20
N VAL A 350 -12.04 32.25 -0.93
CA VAL A 350 -10.77 32.97 -0.85
C VAL A 350 -10.13 33.03 -2.23
N HIS A 351 -10.41 34.11 -2.98
CA HIS A 351 -10.05 34.22 -4.41
C HIS A 351 -8.59 33.88 -4.74
N PRO A 352 -7.57 34.46 -4.08
CA PRO A 352 -6.17 34.18 -4.44
C PRO A 352 -5.82 32.71 -4.22
N ARG A 353 -6.43 32.09 -3.21
CA ARG A 353 -6.15 30.70 -2.84
C ARG A 353 -6.82 29.72 -3.80
N LEU A 354 -8.08 29.95 -4.15
CA LEU A 354 -8.80 29.13 -5.12
C LEU A 354 -8.09 29.14 -6.49
N VAL A 355 -7.59 30.31 -6.94
CA VAL A 355 -6.83 30.46 -8.19
C VAL A 355 -5.52 29.66 -8.17
N SER A 356 -4.71 29.80 -7.11
CA SER A 356 -3.45 29.06 -6.96
C SER A 356 -3.69 27.54 -6.94
N VAL A 357 -4.67 27.08 -6.15
CA VAL A 357 -4.98 25.65 -6.05
C VAL A 357 -5.51 25.09 -7.36
N TYR A 358 -6.29 25.88 -8.12
CA TYR A 358 -6.78 25.48 -9.45
C TYR A 358 -5.63 25.26 -10.43
N GLU A 359 -4.73 26.24 -10.59
CA GLU A 359 -3.61 26.13 -11.52
C GLU A 359 -2.61 25.02 -11.11
N GLU A 360 -2.31 24.88 -9.81
CA GLU A 360 -1.47 23.79 -9.30
C GLU A 360 -2.07 22.40 -9.60
N THR A 361 -3.35 22.23 -9.33
CA THR A 361 -4.06 20.95 -9.56
C THR A 361 -4.15 20.64 -11.06
N LYS A 362 -4.40 21.65 -11.89
CA LYS A 362 -4.44 21.56 -13.36
C LYS A 362 -3.10 21.09 -13.93
N ASP A 363 -2.01 21.70 -13.48
CA ASP A 363 -0.67 21.34 -13.93
C ASP A 363 -0.26 19.94 -13.49
N LEU A 364 -0.59 19.55 -12.25
CA LEU A 364 -0.35 18.20 -11.75
C LEU A 364 -1.16 17.16 -12.54
N TYR A 365 -2.45 17.41 -12.76
CA TYR A 365 -3.30 16.53 -13.56
C TYR A 365 -2.79 16.37 -14.99
N ARG A 366 -2.32 17.46 -15.62
CA ARG A 366 -1.70 17.41 -16.97
C ARG A 366 -0.49 16.48 -16.99
N LYS A 367 0.44 16.62 -16.04
CA LYS A 367 1.63 15.75 -15.95
C LYS A 367 1.26 14.27 -15.78
N PHE A 368 0.26 13.97 -14.95
CA PHE A 368 -0.28 12.61 -14.80
C PHE A 368 -0.94 12.08 -16.08
N ALA A 369 -1.66 12.92 -16.82
CA ALA A 369 -2.31 12.54 -18.07
C ALA A 369 -1.28 12.26 -19.19
N GLU A 370 -0.24 13.11 -19.29
CA GLU A 370 0.87 12.94 -20.23
C GLU A 370 1.66 11.66 -19.96
N ALA A 371 2.02 11.38 -18.70
CA ALA A 371 2.69 10.15 -18.31
C ALA A 371 1.84 8.90 -18.61
N TYR A 372 0.52 8.97 -18.42
CA TYR A 372 -0.39 7.87 -18.73
C TYR A 372 -0.51 7.61 -20.23
N GLU A 373 -0.62 8.65 -21.06
CA GLU A 373 -0.67 8.48 -22.52
C GLU A 373 0.67 7.98 -23.08
N LEU A 374 1.82 8.45 -22.57
CA LEU A 374 3.13 7.89 -22.89
C LEU A 374 3.21 6.39 -22.56
N ARG A 375 2.68 5.98 -21.40
CA ARG A 375 2.63 4.57 -20.99
C ARG A 375 1.65 3.75 -21.82
N LYS A 376 0.57 4.33 -22.30
CA LYS A 376 -0.43 3.68 -23.18
C LYS A 376 0.08 3.52 -24.61
N VAL A 377 0.90 4.44 -25.08
CA VAL A 377 1.65 4.34 -26.34
C VAL A 377 2.75 3.27 -26.22
N SER A 378 3.49 3.25 -25.12
CA SER A 378 4.44 2.16 -24.79
C SER A 378 3.74 0.79 -24.65
N ALA A 379 2.60 0.71 -23.96
CA ALA A 379 1.83 -0.52 -23.77
C ALA A 379 1.14 -1.03 -25.06
N LYS A 380 0.86 -0.14 -26.02
CA LYS A 380 0.45 -0.54 -27.39
C LYS A 380 1.62 -1.13 -28.18
N SER A 381 2.86 -0.70 -27.92
CA SER A 381 4.06 -1.33 -28.48
C SER A 381 4.44 -2.67 -27.81
N ASP A 382 3.94 -2.93 -26.58
CA ASP A 382 4.15 -4.16 -25.82
C ASP A 382 3.08 -5.25 -26.02
N LYS A 383 2.06 -5.02 -26.86
CA LYS A 383 1.20 -6.12 -27.31
C LYS A 383 1.96 -6.96 -28.32
N LEU A 384 2.50 -8.08 -27.84
CA LEU A 384 3.15 -9.10 -28.66
C LEU A 384 2.24 -9.52 -29.82
N PRO A 385 2.73 -9.44 -31.07
CA PRO A 385 1.94 -9.80 -32.23
C PRO A 385 1.47 -11.25 -32.13
N ASN A 386 0.17 -11.48 -32.35
CA ASN A 386 -0.37 -12.83 -32.40
C ASN A 386 0.21 -13.61 -33.58
N LYS A 387 0.01 -14.93 -33.63
CA LYS A 387 0.58 -15.81 -34.68
C LYS A 387 0.31 -15.31 -36.12
N ARG A 388 -0.85 -14.70 -36.35
CA ARG A 388 -1.25 -14.17 -37.66
C ARG A 388 -0.51 -12.86 -37.98
N GLU A 389 -0.27 -12.03 -36.98
CA GLU A 389 0.52 -10.79 -37.10
C GLU A 389 2.02 -11.10 -37.28
N MET A 390 2.57 -12.06 -36.54
CA MET A 390 3.94 -12.57 -36.73
C MET A 390 4.14 -13.16 -38.14
N ALA A 391 3.19 -13.97 -38.63
CA ALA A 391 3.28 -14.54 -39.97
C ALA A 391 3.22 -13.47 -41.08
N LYS A 392 2.37 -12.44 -40.89
CA LYS A 392 2.32 -11.29 -41.79
C LYS A 392 3.63 -10.49 -41.76
N GLU A 393 4.18 -10.27 -40.58
CA GLU A 393 5.41 -9.50 -40.39
C GLU A 393 6.64 -10.23 -40.97
N VAL A 394 6.75 -11.55 -40.77
CA VAL A 394 7.79 -12.36 -41.42
C VAL A 394 7.65 -12.35 -42.95
N THR A 395 6.42 -12.39 -43.47
CA THR A 395 6.17 -12.32 -44.92
C THR A 395 6.52 -10.95 -45.49
N ARG A 396 6.22 -9.89 -44.73
CA ARG A 396 6.60 -8.51 -45.06
C ARG A 396 8.13 -8.34 -45.10
N LEU A 397 8.84 -8.81 -44.07
CA LEU A 397 10.30 -8.72 -44.01
C LEU A 397 10.99 -9.51 -45.12
N LYS A 398 10.44 -10.65 -45.55
CA LYS A 398 10.94 -11.40 -46.72
C LYS A 398 10.77 -10.64 -48.04
N LYS A 399 9.86 -9.67 -48.11
CA LYS A 399 9.53 -8.91 -49.31
C LYS A 399 10.20 -7.53 -49.33
N GLU A 400 10.38 -6.92 -48.16
CA GLU A 400 10.90 -5.56 -47.99
C GLU A 400 12.40 -5.52 -47.70
N CYS A 401 13.01 -6.63 -47.27
CA CYS A 401 14.43 -6.69 -46.94
C CYS A 401 15.14 -7.70 -47.85
N ASP A 402 16.31 -7.33 -48.37
CA ASP A 402 17.18 -8.24 -49.12
C ASP A 402 17.92 -9.14 -48.12
N LEU A 403 17.36 -10.32 -47.87
CA LEU A 403 17.79 -11.23 -46.82
C LEU A 403 18.60 -12.39 -47.40
N GLY A 404 19.75 -12.67 -46.80
CA GLY A 404 20.58 -13.80 -47.19
C GLY A 404 19.97 -15.18 -46.87
N PRO A 405 20.58 -16.27 -47.37
CA PRO A 405 20.08 -17.63 -47.17
C PRO A 405 19.99 -18.06 -45.70
N LYS A 406 20.85 -17.51 -44.83
CA LYS A 406 20.90 -17.84 -43.40
C LYS A 406 19.76 -17.18 -42.64
N GLU A 407 19.46 -15.92 -42.98
CA GLU A 407 18.37 -15.12 -42.43
C GLU A 407 17.00 -15.71 -42.84
N HIS A 408 16.88 -16.19 -44.08
CA HIS A 408 15.70 -16.92 -44.54
C HIS A 408 15.46 -18.23 -43.80
N LYS A 409 16.52 -19.00 -43.50
CA LYS A 409 16.42 -20.25 -42.75
C LYS A 409 15.94 -19.99 -41.31
N LEU A 410 16.44 -18.92 -40.68
CA LEU A 410 16.03 -18.49 -39.35
C LEU A 410 14.56 -18.03 -39.30
N LEU A 411 14.13 -17.21 -40.26
CA LEU A 411 12.74 -16.75 -40.35
C LEU A 411 11.75 -17.90 -40.61
N LYS A 412 12.18 -18.95 -41.34
CA LYS A 412 11.38 -20.17 -41.56
C LYS A 412 11.20 -21.01 -40.29
N ILE A 413 12.21 -21.03 -39.41
CA ILE A 413 12.11 -21.69 -38.09
C ILE A 413 11.15 -20.92 -37.20
N LEU A 414 11.28 -19.59 -37.18
CA LEU A 414 10.43 -18.70 -36.37
C LEU A 414 8.96 -18.71 -36.79
N SER A 415 8.66 -18.86 -38.08
CA SER A 415 7.28 -18.94 -38.58
C SER A 415 6.56 -20.25 -38.22
N ASN A 416 7.31 -21.32 -37.94
CA ASN A 416 6.77 -22.66 -37.71
C ASN A 416 6.66 -23.04 -36.22
N PHE A 417 7.16 -22.20 -35.31
CA PHE A 417 7.10 -22.45 -33.87
C PHE A 417 5.65 -22.29 -33.36
N LYS A 418 4.96 -23.39 -33.02
CA LYS A 418 3.65 -23.36 -32.34
C LYS A 418 3.87 -23.08 -30.84
N ARG A 419 3.02 -22.24 -30.23
CA ARG A 419 2.91 -22.13 -28.76
C ARG A 419 2.61 -23.53 -28.20
N LYS A 420 3.58 -24.15 -27.53
CA LYS A 420 3.36 -25.29 -26.62
C LYS A 420 3.70 -24.83 -25.20
N ARG A 421 3.00 -25.36 -24.19
CA ARG A 421 3.42 -25.16 -22.79
C ARG A 421 4.72 -25.92 -22.56
N THR A 422 5.60 -25.48 -21.66
CA THR A 422 6.86 -26.20 -21.34
C THR A 422 6.63 -27.63 -20.87
N THR A 423 5.47 -27.93 -20.30
CA THR A 423 5.02 -29.27 -19.91
C THR A 423 4.64 -30.19 -21.08
N GLU A 424 4.53 -29.65 -22.31
CA GLU A 424 4.20 -30.40 -23.54
C GLU A 424 5.43 -30.55 -24.46
N LEU A 425 6.61 -30.12 -23.99
CA LEU A 425 7.88 -30.14 -24.73
C LEU A 425 8.83 -31.25 -24.23
N THR A 426 8.46 -32.00 -23.19
CA THR A 426 9.30 -33.08 -22.63
C THR A 426 9.28 -34.37 -23.44
N ASP A 427 8.34 -34.53 -24.38
CA ASP A 427 8.08 -35.87 -24.94
C ASP A 427 8.45 -36.03 -26.43
N ASP A 428 8.90 -34.99 -27.14
CA ASP A 428 9.03 -35.07 -28.63
C ASP A 428 10.24 -34.37 -29.29
N VAL A 429 11.32 -34.05 -28.56
CA VAL A 429 12.55 -33.53 -29.20
C VAL A 429 13.79 -34.22 -28.63
N PRO A 430 14.59 -34.94 -29.45
CA PRO A 430 15.82 -35.58 -29.00
C PRO A 430 16.75 -34.54 -28.36
N THR A 431 17.17 -34.83 -27.14
CA THR A 431 17.78 -33.89 -26.19
C THR A 431 19.14 -33.36 -26.65
N ASP A 432 19.74 -33.98 -27.67
CA ASP A 432 21.08 -33.66 -28.17
C ASP A 432 21.10 -32.56 -29.23
N ASP A 433 20.07 -32.47 -30.08
CA ASP A 433 19.98 -31.42 -31.11
C ASP A 433 19.80 -30.02 -30.49
N TYR A 434 19.08 -29.94 -29.37
CA TYR A 434 18.88 -28.70 -28.63
C TYR A 434 20.17 -28.21 -27.95
N LYS A 435 20.96 -29.14 -27.39
CA LYS A 435 22.28 -28.82 -26.84
C LYS A 435 23.24 -28.36 -27.93
N HIS A 436 23.22 -29.03 -29.08
CA HIS A 436 24.06 -28.66 -30.23
C HIS A 436 23.71 -27.27 -30.76
N LEU A 437 22.43 -26.95 -30.94
CA LEU A 437 21.99 -25.63 -31.40
C LEU A 437 22.34 -24.53 -30.39
N LYS A 438 22.12 -24.76 -29.09
CA LYS A 438 22.44 -23.80 -28.02
C LYS A 438 23.94 -23.52 -27.93
N MET A 439 24.76 -24.56 -28.11
CA MET A 439 26.23 -24.46 -28.05
C MET A 439 26.82 -23.80 -29.30
N GLU A 440 26.29 -24.09 -30.49
CA GLU A 440 26.73 -23.45 -31.74
C GLU A 440 26.37 -21.95 -31.76
N LEU A 441 25.21 -21.59 -31.19
CA LEU A 441 24.75 -20.21 -31.05
C LEU A 441 25.60 -19.42 -30.03
N ALA A 442 25.88 -20.02 -28.88
CA ALA A 442 26.72 -19.43 -27.83
C ALA A 442 28.17 -19.20 -28.31
N ASN A 443 28.74 -20.17 -29.03
CA ASN A 443 30.11 -20.06 -29.56
C ASN A 443 30.27 -18.95 -30.60
N LYS A 444 29.27 -18.74 -31.48
CA LYS A 444 29.28 -17.66 -32.48
C LYS A 444 29.16 -16.27 -31.84
N ILE A 445 28.35 -16.13 -30.77
CA ILE A 445 28.22 -14.88 -30.02
C ILE A 445 29.55 -14.52 -29.31
N SER A 446 30.25 -15.51 -28.75
CA SER A 446 31.52 -15.28 -28.03
C SER A 446 32.69 -14.91 -28.94
N LYS A 447 32.71 -15.38 -30.19
CA LYS A 447 33.83 -15.19 -31.12
C LYS A 447 33.75 -13.89 -31.94
N GLU A 448 32.57 -13.33 -32.14
CA GLU A 448 32.38 -12.23 -33.10
C GLU A 448 32.08 -10.85 -32.47
N GLY A 449 32.07 -10.73 -31.14
CA GLY A 449 32.12 -9.41 -30.46
C GLY A 449 31.07 -8.39 -30.93
N TRP A 450 29.83 -8.81 -31.15
CA TRP A 450 28.79 -7.94 -31.70
C TRP A 450 28.38 -6.83 -30.71
N VAL A 451 28.66 -5.57 -31.07
CA VAL A 451 27.97 -4.38 -30.55
C VAL A 451 26.88 -4.01 -31.57
N ILE A 452 25.64 -3.80 -31.10
CA ILE A 452 24.52 -3.46 -31.97
C ILE A 452 24.35 -1.94 -32.02
N GLU A 453 24.76 -1.34 -33.13
CA GLU A 453 24.39 0.03 -33.52
C GLU A 453 23.16 0.07 -34.45
N ASN A 454 22.61 1.27 -34.59
CA ASN A 454 21.19 1.66 -34.65
C ASN A 454 20.32 1.23 -35.86
N GLU A 455 20.71 0.25 -36.68
CA GLU A 455 19.88 -0.19 -37.84
C GLU A 455 19.24 -1.59 -37.66
N LYS A 456 19.47 -2.25 -36.52
CA LYS A 456 19.01 -3.63 -36.23
C LYS A 456 17.79 -3.75 -35.32
N GLU A 457 17.01 -2.70 -35.09
CA GLU A 457 15.91 -2.74 -34.11
C GLU A 457 14.81 -3.76 -34.46
N ARG A 458 14.52 -4.00 -35.75
CA ARG A 458 13.42 -4.91 -36.14
C ARG A 458 13.74 -6.39 -35.95
N ILE A 459 14.98 -6.82 -36.23
CA ILE A 459 15.44 -8.18 -35.91
C ILE A 459 15.65 -8.33 -34.39
N GLY A 460 16.08 -7.25 -33.72
CA GLY A 460 16.21 -7.17 -32.26
C GLY A 460 14.90 -7.39 -31.51
N LEU A 461 13.76 -6.97 -32.07
CA LEU A 461 12.43 -7.18 -31.48
C LEU A 461 12.00 -8.66 -31.48
N VAL A 462 12.26 -9.38 -32.57
CA VAL A 462 12.05 -10.83 -32.66
C VAL A 462 12.99 -11.59 -31.72
N TRP A 463 14.20 -11.06 -31.51
CA TRP A 463 15.19 -11.56 -30.56
C TRP A 463 14.78 -11.35 -29.09
N LYS A 464 14.25 -10.17 -28.73
CA LYS A 464 13.71 -9.88 -27.38
C LYS A 464 12.53 -10.80 -27.00
N TYR A 465 11.72 -11.21 -27.98
CA TYR A 465 10.65 -12.19 -27.78
C TYR A 465 11.17 -13.55 -27.31
N TYR A 466 12.29 -14.02 -27.88
CA TYR A 466 12.87 -15.32 -27.54
C TYR A 466 13.59 -15.32 -26.19
N TYR A 467 14.33 -14.25 -25.86
CA TYR A 467 15.09 -14.17 -24.61
C TYR A 467 14.21 -14.02 -23.35
N ARG A 468 13.01 -13.45 -23.47
CA ARG A 468 12.05 -13.36 -22.34
C ARG A 468 11.40 -14.69 -21.97
N LEU A 469 11.37 -15.68 -22.86
CA LEU A 469 10.83 -17.02 -22.56
C LEU A 469 11.78 -17.88 -21.71
N ASP A 470 13.09 -17.57 -21.70
CA ASP A 470 14.10 -18.32 -20.94
C ASP A 470 14.20 -17.84 -19.47
N LYS A 471 13.87 -16.57 -19.19
CA LYS A 471 13.92 -16.00 -17.83
C LYS A 471 12.70 -16.31 -16.95
N SER A 472 11.61 -16.83 -17.50
CA SER A 472 10.41 -17.16 -16.72
C SER A 472 10.44 -18.52 -16.00
N HIS A 473 11.56 -19.25 -16.05
CA HIS A 473 11.70 -20.56 -15.39
C HIS A 473 12.83 -20.67 -14.37
N HIS A 474 13.43 -19.56 -13.96
CA HIS A 474 14.26 -19.50 -12.74
C HIS A 474 13.78 -18.34 -11.88
N SER A 475 12.68 -18.59 -11.16
CA SER A 475 12.30 -17.83 -9.96
C SER A 475 11.27 -18.62 -9.17
#